data_AF-A0A7X9IDH6-F1
#
_entry.id   AF-A0A7X9IDH6-F1
#
_cell.length_a   1.000
_cell.length_b   1.000
_cell.length_c   1.000
_cell.angle_alpha   90.00
_cell.angle_beta   90.00
_cell.angle_gamma   90.00
#
_symmetry.space_group_name_H-M   'P 1'
#
loop_
_entity.id
_entity.type
_entity.pdbx_description
1 polymer ?
#
loop_
_entity_poly.entity_id
_entity_poly.type
_entity_poly.pdbx_seq_one_letter_code
_entity_poly.pdbx_strand_id
1 'polypeptide(L)'
;PELKKRNIKLAIENHDRFRAREFEKIILETDPSYVGICLDSVNSMGAGEGFDLVSEILAPYTINLHIKDFTIYRVSHKMGFVIEGRPAGKGMLDIPSLIDKINPYRQCRSAILELWTPPAETLEYTIAKENEWADVSVEYLKTVIV
;
A
#
# COMPACT_ATOMS: atom_id res chain seq x y z
N PRO A 1 -5.55 20.83 16.84
CA PRO A 1 -5.23 22.28 16.89
C PRO A 1 -4.05 22.70 16.00
N GLU A 2 -2.88 22.06 16.12
CA GLU A 2 -1.68 22.45 15.35
C GLU A 2 -1.74 22.08 13.85
N LEU A 3 -2.23 20.88 13.51
CA LEU A 3 -2.45 20.45 12.12
C LEU A 3 -3.29 21.48 11.35
N LYS A 4 -4.41 21.90 11.94
CA LYS A 4 -5.28 22.95 11.40
C LYS A 4 -4.59 24.30 11.23
N LYS A 5 -3.86 24.76 12.25
CA LYS A 5 -3.13 26.05 12.17
C LYS A 5 -2.07 26.06 11.07
N ARG A 6 -1.44 24.91 10.81
CA ARG A 6 -0.34 24.76 9.83
C ARG A 6 -0.82 24.29 8.46
N ASN A 7 -2.12 24.03 8.32
CA ASN A 7 -2.70 23.44 7.11
C ASN A 7 -2.02 22.12 6.70
N ILE A 8 -1.74 21.25 7.67
CA ILE A 8 -1.12 19.94 7.47
C ILE A 8 -2.17 18.85 7.75
N LYS A 9 -2.24 17.84 6.88
CA LYS A 9 -2.96 16.59 7.16
C LYS A 9 -1.98 15.52 7.63
N LEU A 10 -2.37 14.74 8.61
CA LEU A 10 -1.63 13.58 9.12
C LEU A 10 -2.22 12.31 8.52
N ALA A 11 -1.41 11.53 7.81
CA ALA A 11 -1.77 10.21 7.35
C ALA A 11 -1.17 9.17 8.31
N ILE A 12 -2.00 8.30 8.88
CA ILE A 12 -1.59 7.16 9.69
C ILE A 12 -1.52 5.95 8.78
N GLU A 13 -0.34 5.35 8.63
CA GLU A 13 -0.14 4.17 7.79
C GLU A 13 -0.70 2.92 8.46
N ASN A 14 -1.44 2.09 7.70
CA ASN A 14 -1.96 0.80 8.18
C ASN A 14 -0.83 -0.24 8.27
N HIS A 15 -0.01 -0.14 9.31
CA HIS A 15 1.03 -1.13 9.60
C HIS A 15 0.44 -2.41 10.24
N ASP A 16 1.20 -3.51 10.20
CA ASP A 16 0.82 -4.84 10.71
C ASP A 16 0.53 -4.95 12.23
N ARG A 17 0.72 -3.85 12.97
CA ARG A 17 0.52 -3.82 14.43
C ARG A 17 -0.95 -3.86 14.83
N PHE A 18 -1.82 -3.31 13.97
CA PHE A 18 -3.26 -3.20 14.22
C PHE A 18 -4.03 -3.70 13.00
N ARG A 19 -5.27 -4.13 13.23
CA ARG A 19 -6.20 -4.49 12.15
C ARG A 19 -6.87 -3.26 11.55
N ALA A 20 -7.40 -3.39 10.34
CA ALA A 20 -8.07 -2.30 9.61
C ALA A 20 -9.20 -1.65 10.43
N ARG A 21 -10.00 -2.43 11.17
CA ARG A 21 -11.06 -1.89 12.04
C ARG A 21 -10.53 -1.07 13.23
N GLU A 22 -9.33 -1.37 13.71
CA GLU A 22 -8.69 -0.58 14.76
C GLU A 22 -8.19 0.76 14.20
N PHE A 23 -7.62 0.77 12.99
CA PHE A 23 -7.28 2.01 12.28
C PHE A 23 -8.51 2.86 12.00
N GLU A 24 -9.60 2.28 11.50
CA GLU A 24 -10.88 2.99 11.32
C GLU A 24 -11.33 3.63 12.64
N LYS A 25 -11.32 2.88 13.74
CA LYS A 25 -11.67 3.40 15.07
C LYS A 25 -10.77 4.58 15.47
N ILE A 26 -9.45 4.48 15.28
CA ILE A 26 -8.50 5.56 15.57
C ILE A 26 -8.88 6.81 14.78
N ILE A 27 -9.18 6.69 13.49
CA ILE A 27 -9.57 7.85 12.66
C ILE A 27 -10.89 8.47 13.16
N LEU A 28 -11.89 7.64 13.45
CA LEU A 28 -13.19 8.11 13.95
C LEU A 28 -13.10 8.81 15.32
N GLU A 29 -12.08 8.50 16.13
CA GLU A 29 -11.79 9.15 17.41
C GLU A 29 -10.93 10.42 17.26
N THR A 30 -10.53 10.79 16.04
CA THR A 30 -9.78 12.02 15.72
C THR A 30 -10.65 13.05 14.98
N ASP A 31 -10.04 14.09 14.38
CA ASP A 31 -10.72 14.98 13.43
C ASP A 31 -10.45 14.47 12.00
N PRO A 32 -11.44 13.83 11.34
CA PRO A 32 -11.24 13.22 10.01
C PRO A 32 -10.95 14.24 8.90
N SER A 33 -11.09 15.55 9.18
CA SER A 33 -10.71 16.60 8.24
C SER A 33 -9.19 16.76 8.14
N TYR A 34 -8.45 16.39 9.20
CA TYR A 34 -7.01 16.59 9.34
C TYR A 34 -6.23 15.30 9.59
N VAL A 35 -6.88 14.22 9.99
CA VAL A 35 -6.24 12.91 10.18
C VAL A 35 -6.94 11.91 9.27
N GLY A 36 -6.15 11.15 8.51
CA GLY A 36 -6.63 10.11 7.62
C GLY A 36 -5.64 8.94 7.57
N ILE A 37 -5.82 8.08 6.59
CA ILE A 37 -5.05 6.86 6.38
C ILE A 37 -4.04 7.06 5.25
N CYS A 38 -2.81 6.59 5.49
CA CYS A 38 -1.92 6.16 4.41
C CYS A 38 -2.22 4.68 4.16
N LEU A 39 -2.89 4.37 3.05
CA LEU A 39 -3.28 3.01 2.74
C LEU A 39 -2.11 2.31 2.04
N ASP A 40 -1.50 1.37 2.74
CA ASP A 40 -0.50 0.45 2.24
C ASP A 40 -1.14 -0.87 1.82
N SER A 41 -0.76 -1.34 0.63
CA SER A 41 -1.39 -2.52 0.02
C SER A 41 -0.98 -3.88 0.58
N VAL A 42 0.05 -3.95 1.42
CA VAL A 42 0.63 -5.24 1.85
C VAL A 42 0.83 -5.35 3.35
N ASN A 43 1.10 -4.26 4.06
CA ASN A 43 1.43 -4.29 5.49
C ASN A 43 0.39 -5.06 6.32
N SER A 44 -0.91 -4.93 6.03
CA SER A 44 -1.98 -5.63 6.75
C SER A 44 -1.96 -7.17 6.60
N MET A 45 -1.21 -7.73 5.65
CA MET A 45 -0.98 -9.18 5.60
C MET A 45 -0.21 -9.69 6.82
N GLY A 46 0.69 -8.86 7.38
CA GLY A 46 1.38 -9.16 8.64
C GLY A 46 0.42 -9.23 9.84
N ALA A 47 -0.70 -8.52 9.77
CA ALA A 47 -1.80 -8.60 10.75
C ALA A 47 -2.77 -9.77 10.49
N GLY A 48 -2.52 -10.57 9.44
CA GLY A 48 -3.37 -11.68 9.02
C GLY A 48 -4.63 -11.25 8.28
N GLU A 49 -4.67 -10.05 7.70
CA GLU A 49 -5.82 -9.54 6.95
C GLU A 49 -5.59 -9.61 5.43
N GLY A 50 -6.64 -10.01 4.70
CA GLY A 50 -6.65 -9.93 3.24
C GLY A 50 -6.88 -8.50 2.78
N PHE A 51 -6.13 -8.07 1.76
CA PHE A 51 -6.13 -6.68 1.33
C PHE A 51 -7.48 -6.18 0.80
N ASP A 52 -8.30 -7.04 0.19
CA ASP A 52 -9.62 -6.64 -0.29
C ASP A 52 -10.49 -6.06 0.83
N LEU A 53 -10.58 -6.76 1.96
CA LEU A 53 -11.32 -6.31 3.14
C LEU A 53 -10.70 -5.04 3.75
N VAL A 54 -9.36 -4.99 3.83
CA VAL A 54 -8.64 -3.81 4.35
C VAL A 54 -8.94 -2.57 3.51
N SER A 55 -8.87 -2.70 2.19
CA SER A 55 -9.15 -1.60 1.25
C SER A 55 -10.60 -1.11 1.36
N GLU A 56 -11.58 -2.01 1.55
CA GLU A 56 -12.98 -1.64 1.75
C GLU A 56 -13.19 -0.83 3.03
N ILE A 57 -12.52 -1.21 4.12
CA ILE A 57 -12.66 -0.54 5.42
C ILE A 57 -11.96 0.83 5.40
N LEU A 58 -10.78 0.93 4.78
CA LEU A 58 -9.91 2.09 4.91
C LEU A 58 -9.99 3.09 3.75
N ALA A 59 -10.52 2.70 2.58
CA ALA A 59 -10.70 3.61 1.44
C ALA A 59 -11.42 4.93 1.80
N PRO A 60 -12.49 4.96 2.62
CA PRO A 60 -13.18 6.21 2.98
C PRO A 60 -12.29 7.26 3.68
N TYR A 61 -11.22 6.81 4.33
CA TYR A 61 -10.34 7.63 5.15
C TYR A 61 -8.98 7.85 4.49
N THR A 62 -8.75 7.28 3.30
CA THR A 62 -7.44 7.26 2.64
C THR A 62 -7.12 8.64 2.04
N ILE A 63 -6.03 9.24 2.50
CA ILE A 63 -5.51 10.55 2.03
C ILE A 63 -4.13 10.43 1.36
N ASN A 64 -3.46 9.29 1.52
CA ASN A 64 -2.22 8.93 0.85
C ASN A 64 -2.27 7.43 0.54
N LEU A 65 -1.68 7.00 -0.58
CA LEU A 65 -1.66 5.61 -1.00
C LEU A 65 -0.22 5.15 -1.20
N HIS A 66 0.14 4.02 -0.62
CA HIS A 66 1.35 3.27 -0.93
C HIS A 66 0.98 2.06 -1.77
N ILE A 67 1.59 1.94 -2.95
CA ILE A 67 1.38 0.82 -3.86
C ILE A 67 2.59 -0.09 -3.78
N LYS A 68 2.38 -1.26 -3.20
CA LYS A 68 3.30 -2.38 -3.24
C LYS A 68 2.59 -3.59 -3.86
N ASP A 69 3.06 -4.04 -5.01
CA ASP A 69 2.54 -5.26 -5.62
C ASP A 69 3.33 -6.48 -5.11
N PHE A 70 2.68 -7.63 -5.08
CA PHE A 70 3.17 -8.81 -4.37
C PHE A 70 2.74 -10.10 -5.05
N THR A 71 3.43 -11.18 -4.74
CA THR A 71 2.98 -12.53 -5.06
C THR A 71 3.08 -13.41 -3.82
N ILE A 72 2.30 -14.48 -3.80
CA ILE A 72 2.34 -15.48 -2.74
C ILE A 72 2.63 -16.83 -3.37
N TYR A 73 3.69 -17.49 -2.91
CA TYR A 73 4.00 -18.86 -3.33
C TYR A 73 4.27 -19.77 -2.15
N ARG A 74 4.01 -21.06 -2.37
CA ARG A 74 4.22 -22.10 -1.37
C ARG A 74 5.71 -22.46 -1.33
N VAL A 75 6.28 -22.50 -0.13
CA VAL A 75 7.65 -22.97 0.12
C VAL A 75 7.86 -24.41 -0.38
N SER A 76 9.11 -24.78 -0.68
CA SER A 76 9.47 -26.07 -1.30
C SER A 76 8.94 -27.28 -0.54
N HIS A 77 9.05 -27.26 0.80
CA HIS A 77 8.56 -28.31 1.70
C HIS A 77 7.03 -28.31 1.90
N LYS A 78 6.30 -27.44 1.19
CA LYS A 78 4.84 -27.35 1.20
C LYS A 78 4.21 -27.04 2.57
N MET A 79 4.93 -26.55 3.58
CA MET A 79 4.35 -26.20 4.89
C MET A 79 4.54 -24.70 5.21
N GLY A 80 3.97 -23.83 4.39
CA GLY A 80 4.04 -22.37 4.57
C GLY A 80 3.97 -21.61 3.24
N PHE A 81 4.04 -20.29 3.35
CA PHE A 81 4.02 -19.38 2.20
C PHE A 81 5.08 -18.30 2.38
N VAL A 82 5.54 -17.76 1.25
CA VAL A 82 6.33 -16.53 1.20
C VAL A 82 5.52 -15.49 0.47
N ILE A 83 5.49 -14.28 1.03
CA ILE A 83 4.98 -13.08 0.37
C ILE A 83 6.21 -12.34 -0.17
N GLU A 84 6.27 -12.16 -1.48
CA GLU A 84 7.42 -11.56 -2.15
C GLU A 84 6.98 -10.40 -3.04
N GLY A 85 7.76 -9.32 -3.06
CA GLY A 85 7.44 -8.11 -3.81
C GLY A 85 7.51 -8.34 -5.30
N ARG A 86 6.72 -7.60 -6.06
CA ARG A 86 6.74 -7.58 -7.52
C ARG A 86 6.69 -6.15 -8.03
N PRO A 87 7.17 -5.88 -9.25
CA PRO A 87 6.87 -4.62 -9.92
C PRO A 87 5.35 -4.41 -9.98
N ALA A 88 4.92 -3.15 -9.92
CA ALA A 88 3.51 -2.80 -10.02
C ALA A 88 2.88 -3.36 -11.31
N GLY A 89 1.74 -4.02 -11.18
CA GLY A 89 1.01 -4.65 -12.29
C GLY A 89 1.57 -6.01 -12.72
N LYS A 90 2.52 -6.58 -11.94
CA LYS A 90 3.14 -7.90 -12.19
C LYS A 90 2.90 -8.89 -11.06
N GLY A 91 2.15 -8.52 -10.03
CA GLY A 91 1.79 -9.39 -8.92
C GLY A 91 0.29 -9.70 -8.87
N MET A 92 -0.20 -9.83 -7.63
CA MET A 92 -1.55 -10.23 -7.27
C MET A 92 -2.42 -9.05 -6.83
N LEU A 93 -1.85 -7.85 -6.70
CA LEU A 93 -2.62 -6.66 -6.35
C LEU A 93 -3.42 -6.17 -7.56
N ASP A 94 -4.75 -6.10 -7.42
CA ASP A 94 -5.62 -5.45 -8.41
C ASP A 94 -5.58 -3.92 -8.21
N ILE A 95 -4.55 -3.30 -8.80
CA ILE A 95 -4.30 -1.86 -8.70
C ILE A 95 -5.46 -1.03 -9.29
N PRO A 96 -5.99 -1.32 -10.48
CA PRO A 96 -7.16 -0.58 -11.00
C PRO A 96 -8.37 -0.61 -10.05
N SER A 97 -8.73 -1.79 -9.53
CA SER A 97 -9.83 -1.93 -8.58
C SER A 97 -9.58 -1.15 -7.29
N LEU A 98 -8.34 -1.15 -6.78
CA LEU A 98 -7.97 -0.35 -5.61
C LEU A 98 -8.17 1.16 -5.86
N ILE A 99 -7.73 1.66 -7.01
CA ILE A 99 -7.91 3.07 -7.39
C ILE A 99 -9.40 3.41 -7.51
N ASP A 100 -10.21 2.54 -8.12
CA ASP A 100 -11.66 2.71 -8.24
C ASP A 100 -12.37 2.73 -6.88
N LYS A 101 -11.87 1.99 -5.87
CA LYS A 101 -12.41 2.03 -4.50
C LYS A 101 -12.10 3.36 -3.79
N ILE A 102 -10.94 3.97 -4.04
CA ILE A 102 -10.48 5.18 -3.33
C ILE A 102 -11.02 6.46 -3.97
N ASN A 103 -11.04 6.53 -5.31
CA ASN A 103 -11.39 7.74 -6.07
C ASN A 103 -12.73 8.40 -5.70
N PRO A 104 -13.82 7.66 -5.41
CA PRO A 104 -15.11 8.25 -5.03
C PRO A 104 -15.04 9.20 -3.83
N TYR A 105 -14.11 8.98 -2.91
CA TYR A 105 -13.96 9.81 -1.70
C TYR A 105 -13.21 11.12 -1.95
N ARG A 106 -12.43 11.23 -3.04
CA ARG A 106 -11.70 12.44 -3.46
C ARG A 106 -10.76 13.03 -2.40
N GLN A 107 -10.29 12.21 -1.45
CA GLN A 107 -9.39 12.63 -0.37
C GLN A 107 -7.92 12.34 -0.69
N CYS A 108 -7.63 11.20 -1.32
CA CYS A 108 -6.29 10.81 -1.74
C CYS A 108 -5.91 11.51 -3.05
N ARG A 109 -4.71 12.08 -3.11
CA ARG A 109 -4.17 12.77 -4.30
C ARG A 109 -2.74 12.37 -4.64
N SER A 110 -2.25 11.32 -4.00
CA SER A 110 -0.86 10.89 -4.11
C SER A 110 -0.78 9.38 -3.97
N ALA A 111 -0.08 8.75 -4.90
CA ALA A 111 0.33 7.36 -4.81
C ALA A 111 1.85 7.31 -4.79
N ILE A 112 2.41 6.56 -3.84
CA ILE A 112 3.84 6.33 -3.69
C ILE A 112 4.09 4.87 -4.06
N LEU A 113 4.94 4.65 -5.05
CA LEU A 113 5.44 3.31 -5.34
C LEU A 113 6.40 2.90 -4.24
N GLU A 114 6.17 1.75 -3.63
CA GLU A 114 7.10 1.15 -2.67
C GLU A 114 7.42 -0.28 -3.09
N LEU A 115 8.71 -0.60 -3.16
CA LEU A 115 9.21 -1.89 -3.63
C LEU A 115 10.10 -2.50 -2.55
N TRP A 116 9.83 -3.75 -2.18
CA TRP A 116 10.79 -4.59 -1.45
C TRP A 116 11.35 -5.64 -2.41
N THR A 117 12.25 -5.19 -3.25
CA THR A 117 12.87 -6.05 -4.25
C THR A 117 13.68 -7.14 -3.55
N PRO A 118 13.44 -8.44 -3.82
CA PRO A 118 14.24 -9.51 -3.25
C PRO A 118 15.71 -9.31 -3.62
N PRO A 119 16.69 -9.61 -2.76
CA PRO A 119 18.10 -9.51 -3.15
C PRO A 119 18.40 -10.42 -4.34
N ALA A 120 19.31 -9.99 -5.20
CA ALA A 120 19.91 -10.83 -6.23
C ALA A 120 21.17 -11.53 -5.71
N GLU A 121 21.86 -12.29 -6.56
CA GLU A 121 23.08 -13.02 -6.19
C GLU A 121 24.22 -12.09 -5.73
N THR A 122 24.27 -10.87 -6.27
CA THR A 122 25.23 -9.84 -5.88
C THR A 122 24.54 -8.50 -5.62
N LEU A 123 25.25 -7.58 -4.96
CA LEU A 123 24.76 -6.22 -4.71
C LEU A 123 24.54 -5.47 -6.03
N GLU A 124 25.45 -5.61 -6.99
CA GLU A 124 25.35 -4.95 -8.31
C GLU A 124 24.07 -5.39 -9.05
N TYR A 125 23.78 -6.70 -9.05
CA TYR A 125 22.54 -7.20 -9.64
C TYR A 125 21.30 -6.80 -8.85
N THR A 126 21.41 -6.60 -7.53
CA THR A 126 20.30 -6.12 -6.70
C THR A 126 19.95 -4.69 -7.06
N ILE A 127 20.95 -3.80 -7.13
CA ILE A 127 20.76 -2.39 -7.51
C ILE A 127 20.20 -2.29 -8.93
N ALA A 128 20.73 -3.08 -9.87
CA ALA A 128 20.23 -3.10 -11.25
C ALA A 128 18.75 -3.52 -11.30
N LYS A 129 18.38 -4.57 -10.56
CA LYS A 129 17.00 -5.05 -10.47
C LYS A 129 16.06 -4.04 -9.79
N GLU A 130 16.50 -3.37 -8.73
CA GLU A 130 15.74 -2.33 -8.06
C GLU A 130 15.41 -1.16 -9.00
N ASN A 131 16.41 -0.69 -9.76
CA ASN A 131 16.21 0.36 -10.75
C ASN A 131 15.23 -0.07 -11.85
N GLU A 132 15.42 -1.27 -12.42
CA GLU A 132 14.51 -1.81 -13.44
C GLU A 132 13.08 -1.90 -12.91
N TRP A 133 12.89 -2.42 -11.70
CA TRP A 133 11.57 -2.57 -11.08
C TRP A 133 10.91 -1.23 -10.84
N ALA A 134 11.66 -0.21 -10.40
CA ALA A 134 11.15 1.14 -10.23
C ALA A 134 10.66 1.71 -11.57
N ASP A 135 11.47 1.62 -12.63
CA ASP A 135 11.14 2.17 -13.95
C ASP A 135 9.88 1.50 -14.54
N VAL A 136 9.83 0.17 -14.61
CA VAL A 136 8.69 -0.54 -15.20
C VAL A 136 7.41 -0.36 -14.38
N SER A 137 7.53 -0.22 -13.06
CA SER A 137 6.39 0.03 -12.18
C SER A 137 5.84 1.44 -12.39
N VAL A 138 6.70 2.46 -12.44
CA VAL A 138 6.27 3.85 -12.68
C VAL A 138 5.59 3.98 -14.04
N GLU A 139 6.16 3.37 -15.08
CA GLU A 139 5.54 3.39 -16.42
C GLU A 139 4.16 2.71 -16.42
N TYR A 140 4.00 1.58 -15.73
CA TYR A 140 2.69 0.96 -15.56
C TYR A 140 1.73 1.86 -14.77
N LEU A 141 2.15 2.41 -13.63
CA LEU A 141 1.29 3.21 -12.75
C LEU A 141 0.78 4.47 -13.43
N LYS A 142 1.58 5.12 -14.29
CA LYS A 142 1.14 6.26 -15.11
C LYS A 142 -0.03 5.92 -16.05
N THR A 143 -0.25 4.64 -16.36
CA THR A 143 -1.38 4.22 -17.22
C THR A 143 -2.67 3.97 -16.45
N VAL A 144 -2.60 3.76 -15.13
CA VAL A 144 -3.75 3.37 -14.30
C VAL A 144 -4.12 4.40 -13.23
N ILE A 145 -3.19 5.27 -12.84
CA ILE A 145 -3.44 6.38 -11.90
C ILE A 145 -3.54 7.67 -12.71
N VAL A 146 -4.73 8.27 -12.74
CA VAL A 146 -5.05 9.52 -13.47
C VAL A 146 -5.51 10.60 -12.51
#